data_AF-A0A5N4DYF7-F1
#
_entry.id   AF-A0A5N4DYF7-F1
#
_cell.length_a   1.000
_cell.length_b   1.000
_cell.length_c   1.000
_cell.angle_alpha   90.00
_cell.angle_beta   90.00
_cell.angle_gamma   90.00
#
_symmetry.space_group_name_H-M   'P 1'
#
loop_
_entity.id
_entity.type
_entity.pdbx_description
1 polymer ?
#
loop_
_entity_poly.entity_id
_entity_poly.type
_entity_poly.pdbx_seq_one_letter_code
_entity_poly.pdbx_strand_id
1 'polypeptide(L)' 'MAGGRGSSGSNPFRHLEKSAVLQEARIFNETPINPRRCLHILTKILYLLNQVDYFDFPQTCVLK' A
#
# COMPACT_ATOMS: atom_id res chain seq x y z
N MET A 1 15.97 9.26 -34.71
CA MET A 1 14.97 9.43 -33.65
C MET A 1 15.43 8.63 -32.45
N ALA A 2 15.80 9.29 -31.35
CA ALA A 2 16.23 8.64 -30.12
C ALA A 2 14.98 8.34 -29.26
N GLY A 3 14.78 7.09 -28.85
CA GLY A 3 13.65 6.74 -28.00
C GLY A 3 13.86 5.40 -27.33
N GLY A 4 13.83 5.40 -25.99
CA GLY A 4 13.62 4.17 -25.21
C GLY A 4 14.72 3.81 -24.22
N ARG A 5 15.06 4.70 -23.27
CA ARG A 5 15.50 4.20 -21.96
C ARG A 5 14.23 3.74 -21.23
N GLY A 6 13.85 2.49 -21.47
CA GLY A 6 12.91 1.79 -20.60
C GLY A 6 13.60 1.60 -19.25
N SER A 7 13.52 2.61 -18.38
CA SER A 7 13.73 2.38 -16.96
C SER A 7 12.53 1.55 -16.52
N SER A 8 12.73 0.24 -16.36
CA SER A 8 11.76 -0.63 -15.69
C SER A 8 11.61 -0.15 -14.25
N GLY A 9 10.79 0.88 -14.07
CA GLY A 9 10.43 1.45 -12.78
C GLY A 9 9.52 0.49 -12.06
N SER A 10 10.11 -0.50 -11.38
CA SER A 10 9.37 -1.34 -10.45
C SER A 10 8.87 -0.44 -9.33
N ASN A 11 7.54 -0.40 -9.15
CA ASN A 11 6.94 0.31 -8.04
C ASN A 11 7.52 -0.24 -6.73
N PRO A 12 8.13 0.58 -5.86
CA PRO A 12 8.74 0.10 -4.62
C PRO A 12 7.72 -0.52 -3.66
N PHE A 13 6.44 -0.28 -3.92
CA PHE A 13 5.33 -0.81 -3.14
C PHE A 13 4.67 -2.07 -3.73
N ARG A 14 5.15 -2.59 -4.87
CA ARG A 14 4.49 -3.67 -5.62
C ARG A 14 4.24 -4.94 -4.81
N HIS A 15 5.09 -5.26 -3.84
CA HIS A 15 4.99 -6.48 -3.01
C HIS A 15 4.70 -6.16 -1.54
N LEU A 16 3.94 -5.09 -1.28
CA LEU A 16 3.60 -4.72 0.08
C LEU A 16 2.61 -5.71 0.70
N GLU A 17 2.95 -6.27 1.85
CA GLU A 17 2.05 -7.09 2.64
C GLU A 17 1.15 -6.23 3.53
N LYS A 18 -0.16 -6.47 3.50
CA LYS A 18 -1.14 -5.72 4.32
C LYS A 18 -0.83 -5.82 5.82
N SER A 19 -0.44 -7.02 6.28
CA SER A 19 -0.05 -7.29 7.66
C SER A 19 1.14 -6.43 8.10
N ALA A 20 2.17 -6.31 7.25
CA ALA A 20 3.35 -5.51 7.53
C ALA A 20 3.03 -4.02 7.69
N VAL A 21 2.20 -3.46 6.80
CA VAL A 21 1.79 -2.04 6.89
C VAL A 21 0.95 -1.76 8.13
N LEU A 22 0.04 -2.67 8.49
CA LEU A 22 -0.75 -2.57 9.72
C LEU A 22 0.13 -2.66 10.97
N GLN A 23 1.19 -3.46 10.92
CA GLN A 23 2.16 -3.55 12.00
C GLN A 23 2.96 -2.25 12.15
N GLU A 24 3.37 -1.63 11.04
CA GLU A 24 4.04 -0.34 11.03
C GLU A 24 3.14 0.81 11.51
N ALA A 25 1.83 0.75 11.27
CA ALA A 25 0.86 1.77 11.69
C ALA A 25 0.80 2.00 13.21
N ARG A 26 1.40 1.10 14.02
CA ARG A 26 1.56 1.32 15.46
C ARG A 26 2.34 2.60 15.79
N ILE A 27 3.20 3.08 14.90
CA ILE A 27 3.97 4.32 15.10
C ILE A 27 3.09 5.57 15.26
N PHE A 28 1.84 5.54 14.80
CA PHE A 28 0.88 6.62 15.04
C PHE A 28 0.56 6.81 16.54
N ASN A 29 0.80 5.77 17.35
CA ASN A 29 0.61 5.81 18.81
C ASN A 29 1.89 6.18 19.57
N GLU A 30 3.04 6.35 18.89
CA GLU A 30 4.28 6.78 19.54
C GLU A 30 4.22 8.28 19.86
N THR A 31 4.65 8.65 21.06
CA THR A 31 4.80 10.06 21.48
C THR A 31 6.27 10.33 21.81
N PRO A 32 6.94 11.27 21.12
CA PRO A 32 6.40 12.17 20.10
C PRO A 32 6.23 11.51 18.72
N ILE A 33 5.14 11.87 18.02
CA ILE A 33 4.85 11.34 16.68
C ILE A 33 5.94 11.78 15.70
N ASN A 34 6.42 10.85 14.88
CA ASN A 34 7.37 11.14 13.81
C ASN A 34 6.64 11.34 12.46
N PRO A 35 6.42 12.59 12.00
CA PRO A 35 5.60 12.88 10.82
C PRO A 35 6.17 12.29 9.53
N ARG A 36 7.50 12.14 9.43
CA ARG A 36 8.16 11.55 8.25
C ARG A 36 7.81 10.08 8.08
N ARG A 37 7.84 9.31 9.17
CA ARG A 37 7.47 7.89 9.18
C ARG A 37 5.96 7.72 8.98
N CYS A 38 5.16 8.56 9.62
CA CYS A 38 3.70 8.57 9.46
C CYS A 38 3.28 8.75 8.00
N LEU A 39 3.86 9.73 7.30
CA LEU A 39 3.54 9.99 5.90
C LEU A 39 3.93 8.83 4.97
N HIS A 40 5.04 8.16 5.28
CA HIS A 40 5.47 6.98 4.54
C HIS A 40 4.48 5.81 4.69
N ILE A 41 3.99 5.57 5.90
CA ILE A 41 2.98 4.54 6.17
C ILE A 41 1.63 4.91 5.55
N LEU A 42 1.23 6.18 5.58
CA LEU A 42 0.02 6.64 4.89
C LEU A 42 0.09 6.37 3.39
N THR A 43 1.25 6.60 2.77
CA THR A 43 1.44 6.32 1.33
C THR A 43 1.34 4.82 1.03
N LYS A 44 1.90 3.98 1.90
CA LYS A 44 1.77 2.51 1.85
C LYS A 44 0.30 2.06 1.96
N ILE A 45 -0.46 2.62 2.90
CA ILE A 45 -1.90 2.34 3.08
C ILE A 45 -2.68 2.77 1.83
N LEU A 46 -2.44 3.97 1.31
CA LEU A 46 -3.10 4.47 0.11
C LEU A 46 -2.80 3.58 -1.11
N TYR A 47 -1.56 3.09 -1.26
CA TYR A 47 -1.19 2.14 -2.31
C TYR A 47 -1.89 0.78 -2.14
N LEU A 48 -2.01 0.28 -0.91
CA LEU A 48 -2.78 -0.94 -0.63
C LEU A 48 -4.27 -0.78 -0.93
N LEU A 49 -4.85 0.39 -0.61
CA LEU A 49 -6.24 0.72 -0.93
C LEU A 49 -6.49 0.81 -2.44
N ASN A 50 -5.50 1.21 -3.23
CA ASN A 50 -5.59 1.19 -4.69
C ASN A 50 -5.44 -0.22 -5.30
N GLN A 51 -5.01 -1.22 -4.51
CA GLN A 51 -4.83 -2.61 -4.95
C GLN A 51 -5.87 -3.59 -4.37
N VAL A 52 -6.83 -3.13 -3.56
CA VAL A 52 -7.93 -4.00 -3.10
C VAL A 52 -8.91 -4.22 -4.25
N ASP A 53 -8.47 -4.98 -5.25
CA ASP A 53 -9.36 -5.79 -6.06
C ASP A 53 -9.96 -6.87 -5.15
N TYR A 54 -11.20 -6.63 -4.71
CA TYR A 54 -12.24 -7.59 -4.34
C TYR A 54 -11.96 -8.75 -3.36
N PHE A 55 -10.80 -8.85 -2.71
CA PHE A 55 -10.46 -10.09 -1.98
C PHE A 55 -11.18 -10.29 -0.63
N ASP A 56 -11.95 -9.33 -0.12
CA ASP A 56 -12.68 -9.50 1.15
C ASP A 56 -14.20 -9.61 1.01
N PHE A 57 -14.74 -9.41 -0.20
CA PHE A 57 -16.14 -9.76 -0.45
C PHE A 57 -16.17 -11.14 -1.08
N PRO A 58 -16.62 -12.19 -0.35
CA PRO A 58 -16.95 -13.42 -1.02
C PRO A 58 -17.97 -13.09 -2.11
N GLN A 59 -17.57 -13.30 -3.37
CA GLN A 59 -18.41 -13.15 -4.57
C GLN A 59 -19.68 -14.03 -4.54
N THR A 60 -19.94 -14.73 -3.44
CA THR A 60 -21.09 -15.62 -3.21
C THR A 60 -22.34 -14.90 -2.71
N CYS A 61 -22.29 -13.62 -2.31
CA CYS A 61 -23.46 -12.91 -1.75
C CYS A 61 -24.25 -12.04 -2.74
N VAL A 62 -23.96 -12.11 -4.05
CA VAL A 62 -24.73 -11.33 -5.07
C VAL A 62 -25.47 -12.22 -6.07
N LEU A 63 -25.42 -13.55 -5.92
CA LEU A 63 -26.00 -14.50 -6.87
C LEU A 63 -26.77 -15.67 -6.22
N LYS A 64 -27.32 -15.47 -5.03
CA LYS A 64 -28.39 -16.35 -4.53
C LYS A 64 -29.41 -15.62 -3.69
#